data_AF-A0A193SSI1-F1
#
_entry.id   AF-A0A193SSI1-F1
#
_cell.length_a   1.000
_cell.length_b   1.000
_cell.length_c   1.000
_cell.angle_alpha   90.00
_cell.angle_beta   90.00
_cell.angle_gamma   90.00
#
_symmetry.space_group_name_H-M   'P 1'
#
loop_
_entity.id
_entity.type
_entity.pdbx_description
1 polymer ?
#
loop_
_entity_poly.entity_id
_entity_poly.type
_entity_poly.pdbx_seq_one_letter_code
_entity_poly.pdbx_strand_id
1 'polypeptide(L)' 'MNQMTFADAEYAGKRQQTRKELFLIEMDQVVPWAGLIALIDPIIQKAKAVARPTR' A
#
# COMPACT_ATOMS: atom_id res chain seq x y z
N MET A 1 -42.71 8.08 -3.54
CA MET A 1 -42.06 6.77 -3.73
C MET A 1 -40.74 7.05 -4.44
N ASN A 2 -39.59 6.78 -3.81
CA ASN A 2 -38.30 6.89 -4.47
C ASN A 2 -37.87 5.48 -4.90
N GLN A 3 -37.96 5.20 -6.19
CA GLN A 3 -37.58 3.93 -6.78
C GLN A 3 -36.10 3.99 -7.12
N MET A 4 -35.28 3.17 -6.46
CA MET A 4 -33.86 3.01 -6.82
C MET A 4 -33.78 2.48 -8.24
N THR A 5 -33.00 3.15 -9.08
CA THR A 5 -32.83 2.76 -10.48
C THR A 5 -31.75 1.69 -10.60
N PHE A 6 -31.76 0.92 -11.69
CA PHE A 6 -30.70 -0.07 -11.95
C PHE A 6 -29.30 0.56 -11.98
N ALA A 7 -29.19 1.83 -12.39
CA ALA A 7 -27.94 2.59 -12.35
C ALA A 7 -27.41 2.80 -10.91
N ASP A 8 -28.30 3.02 -9.94
CA ASP A 8 -27.94 3.15 -8.52
C ASP A 8 -27.43 1.81 -7.94
N ALA A 9 -28.05 0.70 -8.36
CA ALA A 9 -27.65 -0.65 -7.96
C ALA A 9 -26.30 -1.08 -8.59
N GLU A 10 -26.03 -0.68 -9.84
CA GLU A 10 -24.73 -0.89 -10.48
C GLU A 10 -23.61 -0.08 -9.82
N TYR A 11 -23.91 1.15 -9.36
CA TYR A 11 -22.95 1.98 -8.65
C TYR A 11 -22.65 1.47 -7.22
N ALA A 12 -23.62 0.79 -6.60
CA ALA A 12 -23.47 0.23 -5.25
C ALA A 12 -22.42 -0.90 -5.16
N GLY A 13 -22.13 -1.60 -6.27
CA GLY A 13 -21.07 -2.62 -6.36
C GLY A 13 -19.70 -2.07 -6.78
N LYS A 14 -19.65 -0.83 -7.27
CA LYS A 14 -18.39 -0.17 -7.65
C LYS A 14 -17.73 0.31 -6.37
N ARG A 15 -16.73 -0.43 -5.87
CA ARG A 15 -15.83 0.10 -4.84
C ARG A 15 -15.21 1.37 -5.39
N GLN A 16 -15.78 2.51 -5.04
CA GLN A 16 -15.18 3.80 -5.34
C GLN A 16 -13.80 3.77 -4.69
N GLN A 17 -12.76 3.95 -5.49
CA GLN A 17 -11.42 4.04 -4.94
C GLN A 17 -11.43 5.17 -3.92
N THR A 18 -11.06 4.83 -2.69
CA THR A 18 -11.05 5.82 -1.63
C THR A 18 -9.95 6.83 -1.91
N ARG A 19 -10.09 8.07 -1.41
CA ARG A 19 -9.02 9.07 -1.51
C ARG A 19 -7.67 8.56 -1.00
N LYS A 20 -7.69 7.65 -0.01
CA LYS A 20 -6.52 6.97 0.53
C LYS A 20 -5.89 6.01 -0.50
N GLU A 21 -6.70 5.25 -1.22
CA GLU A 21 -6.20 4.32 -2.25
C GLU A 21 -5.57 5.07 -3.42
N LEU A 22 -6.21 6.16 -3.88
CA LEU A 22 -5.64 7.02 -4.92
C LEU A 22 -4.30 7.62 -4.48
N PHE A 23 -4.21 8.09 -3.23
CA PHE A 23 -2.97 8.58 -2.66
C PHE A 23 -1.89 7.49 -2.60
N LEU A 24 -2.23 6.26 -2.19
CA LEU A 24 -1.27 5.16 -2.15
C LEU A 24 -0.77 4.75 -3.55
N ILE A 25 -1.64 4.78 -4.56
CA ILE A 25 -1.26 4.53 -5.95
C ILE A 25 -0.29 5.59 -6.45
N GLU A 26 -0.57 6.87 -6.17
CA GLU A 26 0.33 7.96 -6.54
C GLU A 26 1.68 7.85 -5.82
N MET A 27 1.66 7.56 -4.51
CA MET A 27 2.85 7.30 -3.71
C MET A 27 3.67 6.14 -4.27
N ASP A 28 3.03 5.09 -4.77
CA ASP A 28 3.75 3.95 -5.35
C ASP A 28 4.55 4.33 -6.60
N GLN A 29 4.07 5.31 -7.38
CA GLN A 29 4.76 5.79 -8.57
C GLN A 29 5.87 6.81 -8.26
N VAL A 30 5.67 7.69 -7.27
CA VAL A 30 6.63 8.76 -6.97
C VAL A 30 7.72 8.33 -5.99
N VAL A 31 7.48 7.31 -5.17
CA VAL A 31 8.44 6.84 -4.17
C VAL A 31 9.41 5.83 -4.80
N PRO A 32 10.73 6.05 -4.73
CA PRO A 32 11.72 5.11 -5.25
C PRO A 32 11.92 3.92 -4.28
N TRP A 33 10.92 3.04 -4.17
CA TRP A 33 10.90 1.93 -3.22
C TRP A 33 12.14 1.04 -3.27
N ALA A 34 12.59 0.67 -4.48
CA ALA A 34 13.77 -0.16 -4.66
C ALA A 34 15.04 0.49 -4.06
N GLY A 35 15.20 1.80 -4.22
CA GLY A 35 16.32 2.56 -3.64
C GLY A 35 16.25 2.61 -2.12
N LEU A 36 15.05 2.83 -1.57
CA LEU A 36 14.84 2.84 -0.11
C LEU A 36 15.12 1.48 0.51
N ILE A 37 14.64 0.40 -0.11
CA ILE A 37 14.90 -0.97 0.36
C ILE A 37 16.41 -1.25 0.34
N ALA A 38 17.12 -0.89 -0.74
CA ALA A 38 18.56 -1.09 -0.83
C ALA A 38 19.35 -0.33 0.26
N LEU A 39 18.86 0.83 0.70
CA LEU A 39 19.46 1.59 1.80
C LEU A 39 19.18 0.97 3.18
N ILE A 40 18.00 0.38 3.37
CA ILE A 40 17.55 -0.16 4.65
C ILE A 40 18.05 -1.59 4.88
N ASP A 41 18.12 -2.40 3.82
CA ASP A 41 18.48 -3.82 3.90
C ASP A 41 19.77 -4.10 4.68
N PRO A 42 20.89 -3.39 4.45
CA PRO A 42 22.13 -3.60 5.21
C PRO A 42 21.96 -3.36 6.71
N ILE A 43 21.12 -2.38 7.09
CA ILE A 43 20.84 -2.03 8.50
C ILE A 43 20.06 -3.16 9.16
N ILE A 44 19.03 -3.69 8.49
CA ILE A 44 18.23 -4.81 8.98
C ILE A 44 19.10 -6.07 9.10
N GLN A 45 19.95 -6.35 8.12
CA GLN A 45 20.84 -7.52 8.17
C GLN A 45 21.84 -7.42 9.32
N LYS A 46 22.42 -6.23 9.55
CA LYS A 46 23.29 -5.98 10.69
C LYS A 46 22.54 -6.18 12.02
N ALA A 47 21.33 -5.65 12.14
CA ALA A 47 20.50 -5.84 13.33
C ALA A 47 20.19 -7.33 13.60
N LYS A 48 19.88 -8.10 12.55
CA LYS A 48 19.67 -9.55 12.62
C LYS A 48 20.93 -10.33 12.99
N ALA A 49 22.10 -9.91 12.51
CA ALA A 49 23.38 -10.53 12.84
C ALA A 49 23.74 -10.32 14.32
N VAL A 50 23.48 -9.12 14.86
CA VAL A 50 23.67 -8.80 16.28
C VAL A 50 22.68 -9.56 17.17
N ALA A 51 21.45 -9.75 16.71
CA ALA A 51 20.42 -10.49 17.45
C ALA A 51 20.61 -12.01 17.43
N ARG A 52 21.49 -12.55 16.56
CA ARG A 52 21.84 -13.97 16.57
C ARG A 52 22.89 -14.19 17.67
N PRO A 53 22.60 -14.96 18.73
CA PRO A 53 23.62 -15.29 19.71
C PRO A 53 24.65 -16.18 19.00
N THR A 54 25.88 -15.67 18.89
CA THR A 54 27.06 -16.51 18.64
C THR A 54 27.16 -17.47 19.83
N ARG A 55 26.78 -18.72 19.57
CA ARG A 55 27.05 -19.85 20.44
C ARG A 55 28.56 -20.04 20.60
#